data_AF-A0A9D8L9L3-F1
#
_entry.id   AF-A0A9D8L9L3-F1
#
_cell.length_a   1.000
_cell.length_b   1.000
_cell.length_c   1.000
_cell.angle_alpha   90.00
_cell.angle_beta   90.00
_cell.angle_gamma   90.00
#
_symmetry.space_group_name_H-M   'P 1'
#
loop_
_entity.id
_entity.type
_entity.pdbx_description
1 polymer ?
#
loop_
_entity_poly.entity_id
_entity_poly.type
_entity_poly.pdbx_seq_one_letter_code
_entity_poly.pdbx_strand_id
1 'polypeptide(L)'
;MPIRVTVWGENVHEQKNKFVAENYPIGMHGQIAKLIGEDKNLAPTTVTLQDPEHGLTVDKLANTDVLVWWGHAAHGEVKDEIVERVVQRVWEGMGLIVLHSGHHSKVFKRLMGTPANLHWREAGERERIWVVNPGHPIARGLPAYFELETEEMYGEPFSVPEPLETVFVSWFQGGEVFRSGLTYRRGAGNIFYFRPGHETYPTYHDKTVGQVLRNAVNWAYNPENHAHLLKAPNTPVEKAIEKIVERGAKLTHHPK
;
A
#
# COMPACT_ATOMS: atom_id res chain seq x y z
N MET A 1 -10.38 -12.29 16.17
CA MET A 1 -9.17 -11.54 16.59
C MET A 1 -9.11 -10.27 15.78
N PRO A 2 -8.59 -9.14 16.30
CA PRO A 2 -8.44 -7.93 15.51
C PRO A 2 -7.45 -8.15 14.35
N ILE A 3 -7.64 -7.42 13.24
CA ILE A 3 -6.75 -7.42 12.09
C ILE A 3 -5.43 -6.76 12.50
N ARG A 4 -4.31 -7.46 12.33
CA ARG A 4 -2.98 -7.00 12.70
C ARG A 4 -2.44 -6.08 11.62
N VAL A 5 -2.25 -4.81 11.96
CA VAL A 5 -1.77 -3.80 11.02
C VAL A 5 -0.35 -3.40 11.39
N THR A 6 0.53 -3.39 10.40
CA THR A 6 1.87 -2.82 10.55
C THR A 6 1.92 -1.53 9.73
N VAL A 7 2.19 -0.41 10.39
CA VAL A 7 2.38 0.89 9.74
C VAL A 7 3.88 1.15 9.65
N TRP A 8 4.40 1.06 8.44
CA TRP A 8 5.80 1.34 8.13
C TRP A 8 5.96 2.81 7.75
N GLY A 9 6.85 3.51 8.43
CA GLY A 9 7.22 4.88 8.12
C GLY A 9 8.71 5.01 7.82
N GLU A 10 9.05 5.77 6.79
CA GLU A 10 10.45 6.09 6.50
C GLU A 10 11.13 6.87 7.64
N ASN A 11 10.36 7.73 8.33
CA ASN A 11 10.78 8.44 9.53
C ASN A 11 12.06 9.29 9.34
N VAL A 12 12.25 9.85 8.15
CA VAL A 12 13.44 10.68 7.82
C VAL A 12 13.10 12.17 7.97
N HIS A 13 11.94 12.60 7.46
CA HIS A 13 11.55 14.01 7.47
C HIS A 13 11.27 14.52 8.88
N GLU A 14 10.59 13.72 9.70
CA GLU A 14 10.27 14.06 11.10
C GLU A 14 11.54 14.21 11.97
N GLN A 15 12.67 13.62 11.54
CA GLN A 15 13.95 13.75 12.23
C GLN A 15 14.79 14.95 11.75
N LYS A 16 14.57 15.42 10.51
CA LYS A 16 15.44 16.42 9.86
C LYS A 16 14.77 17.78 9.69
N ASN A 17 13.43 17.83 9.68
CA ASN A 17 12.67 19.05 9.48
C ASN A 17 11.84 19.36 10.73
N LYS A 18 12.16 20.50 11.37
CA LYS A 18 11.48 20.95 12.59
C LYS A 18 9.97 21.11 12.42
N PHE A 19 9.52 21.65 11.29
CA PHE A 19 8.10 21.88 11.03
C PHE A 19 7.35 20.55 10.89
N VAL A 20 7.93 19.57 10.20
CA VAL A 20 7.36 18.23 10.09
C VAL A 20 7.31 17.55 11.46
N ALA A 21 8.38 17.67 12.27
CA ALA A 21 8.41 17.15 13.63
C ALA A 21 7.34 17.77 14.55
N GLU A 22 7.08 19.07 14.42
CA GLU A 22 6.02 19.77 15.15
C GLU A 22 4.62 19.34 14.69
N ASN A 23 4.42 19.12 13.40
CA ASN A 23 3.17 18.61 12.84
C ASN A 23 2.90 17.15 13.24
N TYR A 24 3.94 16.32 13.30
CA TYR A 24 3.89 14.89 13.61
C TYR A 24 4.85 14.52 14.77
N PRO A 25 4.54 14.88 16.02
CA PRO A 25 5.45 14.73 17.17
C PRO A 25 5.73 13.26 17.56
N ILE A 26 4.92 12.32 17.07
CA ILE A 26 5.11 10.87 17.25
C ILE A 26 5.49 10.17 15.93
N GLY A 27 5.97 10.94 14.96
CA GLY A 27 6.16 10.50 13.58
C GLY A 27 4.84 10.34 12.81
N MET A 28 4.90 10.40 11.49
CA MET A 28 3.74 10.20 10.62
C MET A 28 3.16 8.80 10.81
N HIS A 29 4.03 7.79 10.94
CA HIS A 29 3.65 6.41 11.21
C HIS A 29 2.87 6.26 12.53
N GLY A 30 3.27 6.96 13.59
CA GLY A 30 2.54 6.96 14.87
C GLY A 30 1.17 7.61 14.73
N GLN A 31 1.07 8.73 14.00
CA GLN A 31 -0.19 9.41 13.74
C GLN A 31 -1.14 8.58 12.86
N ILE A 32 -0.63 7.94 11.80
CA ILE A 32 -1.40 7.03 10.94
C ILE A 32 -1.89 5.82 11.75
N ALA A 33 -1.03 5.22 12.57
CA ALA A 33 -1.41 4.11 13.45
C ALA A 33 -2.52 4.52 14.44
N LYS A 34 -2.44 5.73 15.01
CA LYS A 34 -3.50 6.29 15.86
C LYS A 34 -4.84 6.41 15.13
N LEU A 35 -4.85 6.97 13.90
CA LEU A 35 -6.07 7.08 13.09
C LEU A 35 -6.68 5.71 12.77
N ILE A 36 -5.85 4.73 12.41
CA ILE A 36 -6.29 3.36 12.13
C ILE A 36 -6.88 2.72 13.39
N GLY A 37 -6.24 2.92 14.55
CA GLY A 37 -6.63 2.36 15.84
C GLY A 37 -7.95 2.89 16.42
N GLU A 38 -8.57 3.88 15.79
CA GLU A 38 -9.94 4.31 16.14
C GLU A 38 -10.99 3.22 15.83
N ASP A 39 -10.71 2.31 14.87
CA ASP A 39 -11.49 1.09 14.69
C ASP A 39 -10.96 -0.02 15.61
N LYS A 40 -11.78 -0.43 16.57
CA LYS A 40 -11.45 -1.46 17.58
C LYS A 40 -11.20 -2.85 16.99
N ASN A 41 -11.58 -3.08 15.73
CA ASN A 41 -11.27 -4.33 15.03
C ASN A 41 -9.84 -4.34 14.45
N LEU A 42 -9.11 -3.22 14.51
CA LEU A 42 -7.76 -3.09 13.97
C LEU A 42 -6.76 -2.96 15.12
N ALA A 43 -5.63 -3.67 15.00
CA ALA A 43 -4.53 -3.64 15.96
C ALA A 43 -3.26 -3.11 15.27
N PRO A 44 -3.12 -1.77 15.14
CA PRO A 44 -1.96 -1.16 14.50
C PRO A 44 -0.74 -1.17 15.40
N THR A 45 0.41 -1.42 14.79
CA THR A 45 1.75 -1.30 15.36
C THR A 45 2.65 -0.61 14.35
N THR A 46 3.75 0.00 14.79
CA THR A 46 4.63 0.76 13.91
C THR A 46 6.01 0.14 13.81
N VAL A 47 6.66 0.36 12.67
CA VAL A 47 8.08 0.11 12.42
C VAL A 47 8.61 1.18 11.48
N THR A 48 9.93 1.36 11.44
CA THR A 48 10.57 2.42 10.66
C THR A 48 11.76 1.92 9.84
N LEU A 49 12.22 2.76 8.91
CA LEU A 49 13.43 2.48 8.13
C LEU A 49 14.67 2.22 9.00
N GLN A 50 14.77 2.90 10.15
CA GLN A 50 15.94 2.83 11.03
C GLN A 50 15.98 1.58 11.94
N ASP A 51 14.86 0.85 12.05
CA ASP A 51 14.84 -0.40 12.80
C ASP A 51 15.70 -1.47 12.10
N PRO A 52 16.23 -2.47 12.84
CA PRO A 52 16.89 -3.62 12.23
C PRO A 52 15.98 -4.27 11.17
N GLU A 53 16.52 -4.54 9.98
CA GLU A 53 15.76 -5.03 8.82
C GLU A 53 14.55 -4.14 8.45
N HIS A 54 14.65 -2.84 8.74
CA HIS A 54 13.58 -1.85 8.57
C HIS A 54 12.31 -2.23 9.37
N GLY A 55 12.50 -3.01 10.43
CA GLY A 55 11.47 -3.58 11.28
C GLY A 55 10.62 -4.66 10.60
N LEU A 56 10.89 -5.00 9.35
CA LEU A 56 10.11 -5.94 8.54
C LEU A 56 10.75 -7.33 8.53
N THR A 57 11.06 -7.84 9.73
CA THR A 57 11.59 -9.20 9.93
C THR A 57 10.59 -10.25 9.41
N VAL A 58 11.07 -11.48 9.20
CA VAL A 58 10.20 -12.62 8.83
C VAL A 58 9.05 -12.77 9.83
N ASP A 59 9.35 -12.73 11.13
CA ASP A 59 8.35 -12.86 12.18
C ASP A 59 7.37 -11.69 12.21
N LYS A 60 7.83 -10.46 11.96
CA LYS A 60 6.96 -9.29 11.89
C LYS A 60 5.94 -9.44 10.76
N LEU A 61 6.40 -9.84 9.58
CA LEU A 61 5.54 -9.99 8.40
C LEU A 61 4.63 -11.23 8.47
N ALA A 62 5.04 -12.29 9.17
CA ALA A 62 4.16 -13.41 9.50
C ALA A 62 3.02 -12.99 10.45
N ASN A 63 3.27 -11.95 11.26
CA ASN A 63 2.31 -11.35 12.18
C ASN A 63 1.65 -10.06 11.66
N THR A 64 1.73 -9.80 10.36
CA THR A 64 1.10 -8.66 9.71
C THR A 64 0.04 -9.17 8.75
N ASP A 65 -1.20 -8.73 8.93
CA ASP A 65 -2.31 -9.02 8.01
C ASP A 65 -2.41 -7.95 6.91
N VAL A 66 -2.20 -6.68 7.29
CA VAL A 66 -2.14 -5.55 6.36
C VAL A 66 -0.92 -4.68 6.68
N LEU A 67 -0.08 -4.44 5.69
CA LEU A 67 1.02 -3.49 5.76
C LEU A 67 0.58 -2.14 5.19
N VAL A 68 0.80 -1.06 5.94
CA VAL A 68 0.63 0.32 5.47
C VAL A 68 2.01 0.91 5.26
N TRP A 69 2.24 1.56 4.13
CA TRP A 69 3.56 2.03 3.71
C TRP A 69 3.54 3.52 3.38
N TRP A 70 4.34 4.30 4.10
CA TRP A 70 4.66 5.68 3.76
C TRP A 70 6.18 5.89 3.69
N GLY A 71 6.68 6.54 2.64
CA GLY A 71 8.08 6.95 2.52
C GLY A 71 8.30 7.92 1.37
N HIS A 72 9.43 8.62 1.36
CA HIS A 72 9.69 9.70 0.40
C HIS A 72 11.19 9.84 0.04
N ALA A 73 12.01 10.32 0.97
CA ALA A 73 13.37 10.80 0.71
C ALA A 73 14.42 9.67 0.62
N ALA A 74 14.12 8.49 1.13
CA ALA A 74 15.07 7.40 1.34
C ALA A 74 14.59 6.06 0.76
N HIS A 75 13.75 6.07 -0.28
CA HIS A 75 13.34 4.84 -0.98
C HIS A 75 14.52 3.96 -1.42
N GLY A 76 15.65 4.56 -1.78
CA GLY A 76 16.87 3.86 -2.17
C GLY A 76 17.51 3.05 -1.04
N GLU A 77 17.29 3.46 0.22
CA GLU A 77 17.90 2.86 1.42
C GLU A 77 17.19 1.58 1.89
N VAL A 78 15.96 1.32 1.42
CA VAL A 78 15.26 0.07 1.69
C VAL A 78 15.98 -1.07 0.99
N LYS A 79 16.52 -2.04 1.75
CA LYS A 79 17.28 -3.17 1.19
C LYS A 79 16.41 -4.06 0.30
N ASP A 80 16.95 -4.50 -0.82
CA ASP A 80 16.21 -5.29 -1.82
C ASP A 80 15.72 -6.63 -1.26
N GLU A 81 16.47 -7.25 -0.34
CA GLU A 81 16.05 -8.48 0.36
C GLU A 81 14.76 -8.28 1.17
N ILE A 82 14.55 -7.09 1.75
CA ILE A 82 13.35 -6.73 2.50
C ILE A 82 12.21 -6.43 1.53
N VAL A 83 12.50 -5.79 0.40
CA VAL A 83 11.52 -5.57 -0.68
C VAL A 83 10.96 -6.90 -1.18
N GLU A 84 11.82 -7.86 -1.53
CA GLU A 84 11.37 -9.17 -2.03
C GLU A 84 10.59 -9.94 -0.95
N ARG A 85 10.99 -9.86 0.32
CA ARG A 85 10.23 -10.45 1.43
C ARG A 85 8.82 -9.87 1.54
N VAL A 86 8.66 -8.55 1.45
CA VAL A 86 7.35 -7.88 1.49
C VAL A 86 6.51 -8.28 0.28
N VAL A 87 7.10 -8.23 -0.92
CA VAL A 87 6.43 -8.60 -2.17
C VAL A 87 5.94 -10.04 -2.14
N GLN A 88 6.75 -10.96 -1.64
CA GLN A 88 6.36 -12.35 -1.43
C GLN A 88 5.14 -12.43 -0.51
N ARG A 89 5.16 -11.78 0.66
CA ARG A 89 4.04 -11.78 1.61
C ARG A 89 2.76 -11.21 1.01
N VAL A 90 2.86 -10.19 0.14
CA VAL A 90 1.72 -9.68 -0.63
C VAL A 90 1.19 -10.75 -1.58
N TRP A 91 2.03 -11.43 -2.36
CA TRP A 91 1.58 -12.52 -3.23
C TRP A 91 0.90 -13.67 -2.47
N GLU A 92 1.35 -13.94 -1.24
CA GLU A 92 0.77 -14.93 -0.34
C GLU A 92 -0.58 -14.49 0.27
N GLY A 93 -0.96 -13.21 0.20
CA GLY A 93 -2.26 -12.73 0.68
C GLY A 93 -2.22 -11.53 1.62
N MET A 94 -1.05 -11.10 2.10
CA MET A 94 -0.97 -9.91 2.95
C MET A 94 -1.47 -8.67 2.20
N GLY A 95 -2.35 -7.91 2.84
CA GLY A 95 -2.84 -6.64 2.28
C GLY A 95 -1.74 -5.58 2.28
N LEU A 96 -1.78 -4.66 1.31
CA LEU A 96 -0.85 -3.54 1.23
C LEU A 96 -1.59 -2.22 0.98
N ILE A 97 -1.40 -1.24 1.85
CA ILE A 97 -1.84 0.14 1.63
C ILE A 97 -0.60 1.00 1.36
N VAL A 98 -0.54 1.64 0.20
CA VAL A 98 0.56 2.53 -0.18
C VAL A 98 0.06 3.96 -0.14
N LEU A 99 0.77 4.82 0.59
CA LEU A 99 0.34 6.18 0.84
C LEU A 99 1.24 7.18 0.15
N HIS A 100 0.64 8.17 -0.51
CA HIS A 100 1.30 9.37 -1.01
C HIS A 100 2.58 9.07 -1.82
N SER A 101 3.72 9.61 -1.41
CA SER A 101 5.07 9.44 -1.98
C SER A 101 5.54 7.98 -2.00
N GLY A 102 4.87 7.09 -1.25
CA GLY A 102 5.01 5.65 -1.36
C GLY A 102 4.77 5.09 -2.76
N HIS A 103 4.15 5.86 -3.68
CA HIS A 103 4.09 5.53 -5.11
C HIS A 103 5.48 5.28 -5.72
N HIS A 104 6.53 5.92 -5.19
CA HIS A 104 7.89 5.75 -5.69
C HIS A 104 8.72 4.73 -4.89
N SER A 105 8.09 4.03 -3.93
CA SER A 105 8.73 2.97 -3.15
C SER A 105 9.15 1.79 -4.02
N LYS A 106 10.25 1.12 -3.64
CA LYS A 106 10.72 -0.10 -4.30
C LYS A 106 9.63 -1.19 -4.34
N VAL A 107 8.90 -1.37 -3.24
CA VAL A 107 7.80 -2.34 -3.11
C VAL A 107 6.68 -2.06 -4.11
N PHE A 108 6.17 -0.82 -4.17
CA PHE A 108 5.07 -0.50 -5.08
C PHE A 108 5.47 -0.62 -6.54
N LYS A 109 6.65 -0.08 -6.92
CA LYS A 109 7.18 -0.20 -8.29
C LYS A 109 7.39 -1.66 -8.70
N ARG A 110 7.92 -2.48 -7.80
CA ARG A 110 8.12 -3.92 -8.02
C ARG A 110 6.80 -4.67 -8.27
N LEU A 111 5.74 -4.30 -7.55
CA LEU A 111 4.40 -4.90 -7.70
C LEU A 111 3.67 -4.37 -8.95
N MET A 112 3.86 -3.10 -9.31
CA MET A 112 3.21 -2.50 -10.47
C MET A 112 3.89 -2.87 -11.80
N GLY A 113 5.21 -3.11 -11.79
CA GLY A 113 5.97 -3.37 -13.00
C GLY A 113 6.16 -2.12 -13.87
N THR A 114 6.02 -0.93 -13.28
CA THR A 114 6.07 0.36 -13.97
C THR A 114 6.93 1.37 -13.20
N PRO A 115 7.33 2.50 -13.82
CA PRO A 115 8.09 3.54 -13.14
C PRO A 115 7.35 4.19 -11.95
N ALA A 116 6.01 4.23 -12.00
CA ALA A 116 5.16 4.93 -11.04
C ALA A 116 5.51 6.43 -10.88
N ASN A 117 5.98 7.07 -11.95
CA ASN A 117 6.16 8.51 -12.06
C ASN A 117 4.84 9.24 -12.34
N LEU A 118 4.82 10.52 -11.97
CA LEU A 118 3.70 11.46 -12.06
C LEU A 118 4.23 12.90 -12.17
N HIS A 119 3.35 13.85 -12.46
CA HIS A 119 3.65 15.28 -12.28
C HIS A 119 3.37 15.70 -10.84
N TRP A 120 4.12 16.66 -10.31
CA TRP A 120 3.93 17.11 -8.93
C TRP A 120 4.22 18.61 -8.75
N ARG A 121 3.65 19.19 -7.69
CA ARG A 121 3.91 20.57 -7.25
C ARG A 121 3.56 20.73 -5.78
N GLU A 122 4.52 21.21 -4.99
CA GLU A 122 4.30 21.61 -3.59
C GLU A 122 3.97 23.10 -3.51
N ALA A 123 2.68 23.44 -3.45
CA ALA A 123 2.20 24.83 -3.41
C ALA A 123 1.15 25.08 -2.31
N GLY A 124 0.89 24.10 -1.44
CA GLY A 124 -0.14 24.17 -0.41
C GLY A 124 -1.53 24.43 -1.00
N GLU A 125 -1.82 23.85 -2.16
CA GLU A 125 -3.04 24.10 -2.89
C GLU A 125 -4.17 23.16 -2.45
N ARG A 126 -5.42 23.56 -2.69
CA ARG A 126 -6.57 22.73 -2.32
C ARG A 126 -6.66 21.48 -3.18
N GLU A 127 -6.85 20.34 -2.52
CA GLU A 127 -7.26 19.08 -3.15
C GLU A 127 -8.73 18.81 -2.84
N ARG A 128 -9.53 18.53 -3.88
CA ARG A 128 -10.87 17.95 -3.73
C ARG A 128 -10.84 16.50 -4.20
N ILE A 129 -11.11 15.57 -3.30
CA ILE A 129 -11.11 14.14 -3.57
C ILE A 129 -12.54 13.67 -3.82
N TRP A 130 -12.87 13.35 -5.06
CA TRP A 130 -14.19 12.83 -5.46
C TRP A 130 -14.29 11.34 -5.26
N VAL A 131 -15.40 10.88 -4.68
CA VAL A 131 -15.75 9.47 -4.56
C VAL A 131 -16.43 9.00 -5.83
N VAL A 132 -15.67 8.36 -6.72
CA VAL A 132 -16.18 7.92 -8.03
C VAL A 132 -16.71 6.49 -8.03
N ASN A 133 -16.41 5.71 -6.98
CA ASN A 133 -16.98 4.39 -6.75
C ASN A 133 -17.63 4.32 -5.35
N PRO A 134 -18.82 4.92 -5.16
CA PRO A 134 -19.48 4.99 -3.86
C PRO A 134 -19.96 3.63 -3.34
N GLY A 135 -20.06 2.61 -4.20
CA GLY A 135 -20.42 1.24 -3.80
C GLY A 135 -19.24 0.44 -3.21
N HIS A 136 -18.01 0.92 -3.37
CA HIS A 136 -16.82 0.21 -2.92
C HIS A 136 -16.70 0.21 -1.39
N PRO A 137 -16.24 -0.88 -0.74
CA PRO A 137 -16.07 -0.91 0.72
C PRO A 137 -15.17 0.20 1.29
N ILE A 138 -14.16 0.63 0.53
CA ILE A 138 -13.28 1.76 0.91
C ILE A 138 -14.06 3.07 1.04
N ALA A 139 -15.08 3.27 0.21
CA ALA A 139 -15.89 4.49 0.18
C ALA A 139 -17.02 4.50 1.23
N ARG A 140 -17.15 3.44 2.05
CA ARG A 140 -18.26 3.29 2.98
C ARG A 140 -18.35 4.45 3.98
N GLY A 141 -19.49 5.13 3.96
CA GLY A 141 -19.81 6.22 4.88
C GLY A 141 -19.08 7.53 4.57
N LEU A 142 -18.44 7.65 3.41
CA LEU A 142 -17.85 8.89 2.94
C LEU A 142 -18.90 9.77 2.22
N PRO A 143 -18.74 11.10 2.25
CA PRO A 143 -19.50 12.01 1.38
C PRO A 143 -19.15 11.79 -0.10
N ALA A 144 -19.87 12.45 -1.02
CA ALA A 144 -19.59 12.39 -2.46
C ALA A 144 -18.18 12.91 -2.82
N TYR A 145 -17.64 13.82 -2.00
CA TYR A 145 -16.26 14.27 -2.03
C TYR A 145 -15.88 14.85 -0.67
N PHE A 146 -14.59 14.99 -0.42
CA PHE A 146 -14.04 15.76 0.70
C PHE A 146 -12.86 16.61 0.23
N GLU A 147 -12.49 17.61 1.03
CA GLU A 147 -11.46 18.59 0.66
C GLU A 147 -10.34 18.60 1.69
N LEU A 148 -9.11 18.72 1.20
CA LEU A 148 -7.94 19.05 2.00
C LEU A 148 -7.50 20.45 1.57
N GLU A 149 -7.50 21.40 2.50
CA GLU A 149 -7.25 22.80 2.17
C GLU A 149 -5.83 23.03 1.62
N THR A 150 -4.86 22.27 2.13
CA THR A 150 -3.46 22.36 1.73
C THR A 150 -2.91 20.96 1.49
N GLU A 151 -2.51 20.68 0.25
CA GLU A 151 -1.79 19.47 -0.12
C GLU A 151 -0.78 19.72 -1.27
N GLU A 152 0.12 18.77 -1.46
CA GLU A 152 0.95 18.65 -2.65
C GLU A 152 0.11 18.09 -3.80
N MET A 153 0.18 18.75 -4.95
CA MET A 153 -0.45 18.26 -6.17
C MET A 153 0.35 17.10 -6.72
N TYR A 154 -0.33 15.97 -6.97
CA TYR A 154 0.10 14.97 -7.96
C TYR A 154 -0.86 15.02 -9.16
N GLY A 155 -0.33 14.87 -10.37
CA GLY A 155 -1.08 15.02 -11.61
C GLY A 155 -0.84 13.88 -12.60
N GLU A 156 -1.85 13.57 -13.39
CA GLU A 156 -1.74 12.63 -14.52
C GLU A 156 -0.75 13.14 -15.61
N PRO A 157 -0.13 12.25 -16.40
CA PRO A 157 -0.26 10.79 -16.36
C PRO A 157 0.51 10.17 -15.19
N PHE A 158 -0.19 9.36 -14.39
CA PHE A 158 0.40 8.49 -13.38
C PHE A 158 0.73 7.15 -14.03
N SER A 159 2.02 6.84 -14.12
CA SER A 159 2.54 5.68 -14.84
C SER A 159 2.45 4.39 -14.03
N VAL A 160 1.22 3.98 -13.73
CA VAL A 160 0.82 2.71 -13.11
C VAL A 160 -0.07 1.92 -14.08
N PRO A 161 -0.16 0.59 -13.96
CA PRO A 161 -1.14 -0.17 -14.73
C PRO A 161 -2.56 0.31 -14.42
N GLU A 162 -3.51 0.04 -15.32
CA GLU A 162 -4.93 0.27 -15.03
C GLU A 162 -5.32 -0.43 -13.72
N PRO A 163 -5.97 0.28 -12.78
CA PRO A 163 -6.42 -0.29 -11.52
C PRO A 163 -7.56 -1.28 -11.76
N LEU A 164 -7.79 -2.17 -10.80
CA LEU A 164 -9.02 -2.98 -10.79
C LEU A 164 -10.25 -2.08 -10.62
N GLU A 165 -10.16 -1.13 -9.68
CA GLU A 165 -11.17 -0.12 -9.43
C GLU A 165 -10.51 1.22 -9.08
N THR A 166 -11.04 2.31 -9.62
CA THR A 166 -10.73 3.67 -9.15
C THR A 166 -11.79 4.05 -8.12
N VAL A 167 -11.37 4.25 -6.88
CA VAL A 167 -12.26 4.65 -5.76
C VAL A 167 -12.36 6.17 -5.69
N PHE A 168 -11.23 6.86 -5.90
CA PHE A 168 -11.15 8.31 -5.81
C PHE A 168 -10.47 8.94 -7.02
N VAL A 169 -10.93 10.13 -7.39
CA VAL A 169 -10.27 11.03 -8.34
C VAL A 169 -10.13 12.40 -7.68
N SER A 170 -8.91 12.92 -7.63
CA SER A 170 -8.64 14.24 -7.11
C SER A 170 -8.73 15.29 -8.22
N TRP A 171 -9.24 16.45 -7.84
CA TRP A 171 -9.06 17.72 -8.53
C TRP A 171 -8.15 18.60 -7.70
N PHE A 172 -7.22 19.29 -8.34
CA PHE A 172 -6.32 20.24 -7.71
C PHE A 172 -6.57 21.66 -8.20
N GLN A 173 -6.33 22.65 -7.35
CA GLN A 173 -6.58 24.05 -7.64
C GLN A 173 -5.80 24.57 -8.85
N GLY A 174 -4.62 24.02 -9.13
CA GLY A 174 -3.84 24.33 -10.34
C GLY A 174 -4.43 23.79 -11.65
N GLY A 175 -5.49 22.97 -11.58
CA GLY A 175 -6.23 22.46 -12.73
C GLY A 175 -5.94 20.99 -13.05
N GLU A 176 -4.98 20.37 -12.38
CA GLU A 176 -4.66 18.95 -12.56
C GLU A 176 -5.71 18.04 -11.94
N VAL A 177 -5.76 16.80 -12.45
CA VAL A 177 -6.52 15.69 -11.88
C VAL A 177 -5.60 14.52 -11.61
N PHE A 178 -6.02 13.63 -10.71
CA PHE A 178 -5.25 12.46 -10.34
C PHE A 178 -6.14 11.30 -9.93
N ARG A 179 -5.86 10.08 -10.41
CA ARG A 179 -6.47 8.87 -9.86
C ARG A 179 -5.91 8.58 -8.46
N SER A 180 -6.55 9.13 -7.44
CA SER A 180 -6.02 9.24 -6.07
C SER A 180 -6.40 8.10 -5.11
N GLY A 181 -7.24 7.17 -5.55
CA GLY A 181 -7.59 5.96 -4.81
C GLY A 181 -7.67 4.77 -5.75
N LEU A 182 -6.68 3.90 -5.76
CA LEU A 182 -6.55 2.83 -6.75
C LEU A 182 -6.41 1.46 -6.09
N THR A 183 -7.21 0.49 -6.55
CA THR A 183 -7.10 -0.90 -6.09
C THR A 183 -6.37 -1.78 -7.08
N TYR A 184 -5.61 -2.76 -6.56
CA TYR A 184 -4.97 -3.80 -7.35
C TYR A 184 -5.04 -5.15 -6.61
N ARG A 185 -4.81 -6.23 -7.37
CA ARG A 185 -4.55 -7.57 -6.85
C ARG A 185 -3.20 -8.05 -7.38
N ARG A 186 -2.35 -8.61 -6.51
CA ARG A 186 -1.09 -9.28 -6.90
C ARG A 186 -0.97 -10.57 -6.10
N GLY A 187 -0.93 -11.71 -6.79
CA GLY A 187 -1.17 -13.00 -6.14
C GLY A 187 -2.51 -12.98 -5.39
N ALA A 188 -2.51 -13.38 -4.13
CA ALA A 188 -3.69 -13.31 -3.27
C ALA A 188 -3.85 -11.97 -2.52
N GLY A 189 -2.87 -11.07 -2.56
CA GLY A 189 -2.88 -9.82 -1.78
C GLY A 189 -3.64 -8.68 -2.46
N ASN A 190 -4.50 -8.02 -1.69
CA ASN A 190 -5.18 -6.79 -2.07
C ASN A 190 -4.29 -5.58 -1.81
N ILE A 191 -4.20 -4.68 -2.79
CA ILE A 191 -3.40 -3.46 -2.70
C ILE A 191 -4.32 -2.25 -2.88
N PHE A 192 -4.17 -1.24 -2.02
CA PHE A 192 -4.79 0.06 -2.20
C PHE A 192 -3.72 1.16 -2.18
N TYR A 193 -3.68 1.97 -3.22
CA TYR A 193 -2.90 3.20 -3.25
C TYR A 193 -3.81 4.39 -2.93
N PHE A 194 -3.41 5.23 -1.98
CA PHE A 194 -4.13 6.44 -1.59
C PHE A 194 -3.20 7.66 -1.57
N ARG A 195 -3.54 8.70 -2.33
CA ARG A 195 -2.64 9.82 -2.62
C ARG A 195 -2.38 10.78 -1.45
N PRO A 196 -3.34 11.18 -0.61
CA PRO A 196 -3.09 12.18 0.43
C PRO A 196 -2.04 11.76 1.44
N GLY A 197 -1.19 12.71 1.86
CA GLY A 197 -0.25 12.48 2.96
C GLY A 197 1.12 13.13 2.83
N HIS A 198 1.22 14.32 2.25
CA HIS A 198 2.49 15.04 2.22
C HIS A 198 2.92 15.48 3.62
N GLU A 199 4.21 15.39 3.92
CA GLU A 199 4.77 15.47 5.28
C GLU A 199 4.60 16.85 5.95
N THR A 200 4.55 17.92 5.15
CA THR A 200 4.43 19.29 5.69
C THR A 200 2.99 19.66 6.04
N TYR A 201 1.98 18.95 5.53
CA TYR A 201 0.57 19.28 5.80
C TYR A 201 -0.03 18.35 6.85
N PRO A 202 -1.05 18.82 7.62
CA PRO A 202 -1.68 18.03 8.66
C PRO A 202 -2.67 16.98 8.10
N THR A 203 -2.39 16.38 6.94
CA THR A 203 -3.29 15.47 6.22
C THR A 203 -3.74 14.27 7.09
N TYR A 204 -2.84 13.68 7.87
CA TYR A 204 -3.18 12.58 8.77
C TYR A 204 -3.76 13.02 10.12
N HIS A 205 -4.22 14.26 10.24
CA HIS A 205 -5.11 14.71 11.31
C HIS A 205 -6.57 14.80 10.83
N ASP A 206 -6.82 14.68 9.53
CA ASP A 206 -8.18 14.71 8.96
C ASP A 206 -8.95 13.42 9.27
N LYS A 207 -10.18 13.58 9.76
CA LYS A 207 -11.03 12.45 10.18
C LYS A 207 -11.54 11.62 9.01
N THR A 208 -11.76 12.26 7.86
CA THR A 208 -12.21 11.60 6.63
C THR A 208 -11.09 10.74 6.06
N VAL A 209 -9.87 11.27 6.02
CA VAL A 209 -8.64 10.51 5.69
C VAL A 209 -8.52 9.30 6.62
N GLY A 210 -8.68 9.48 7.94
CA GLY A 210 -8.71 8.38 8.89
C GLY A 210 -9.77 7.32 8.58
N GLN A 211 -10.96 7.73 8.18
CA GLN A 211 -12.04 6.80 7.79
C GLN A 211 -11.69 6.02 6.52
N VAL A 212 -11.10 6.66 5.51
CA VAL A 212 -10.59 5.97 4.31
C VAL A 212 -9.58 4.89 4.70
N LEU A 213 -8.60 5.22 5.55
CA LEU A 213 -7.56 4.28 5.97
C LEU A 213 -8.15 3.06 6.69
N ARG A 214 -9.09 3.27 7.61
CA ARG A 214 -9.76 2.16 8.32
C ARG A 214 -10.57 1.28 7.36
N ASN A 215 -11.31 1.88 6.43
CA ASN A 215 -12.06 1.11 5.43
C ASN A 215 -11.12 0.34 4.50
N ALA A 216 -10.00 0.95 4.10
CA ALA A 216 -9.00 0.34 3.22
C ALA A 216 -8.29 -0.84 3.89
N VAL A 217 -7.93 -0.72 5.17
CA VAL A 217 -7.35 -1.85 5.92
C VAL A 217 -8.35 -3.00 6.02
N ASN A 218 -9.61 -2.73 6.38
CA ASN A 218 -10.65 -3.76 6.45
C ASN A 218 -10.89 -4.43 5.09
N TRP A 219 -10.85 -3.68 3.99
CA TRP A 219 -10.99 -4.21 2.63
C TRP A 219 -9.76 -5.02 2.18
N ALA A 220 -8.56 -4.56 2.52
CA ALA A 220 -7.32 -5.21 2.11
C ALA A 220 -7.04 -6.50 2.87
N TYR A 221 -7.63 -6.67 4.05
CA TYR A 221 -7.50 -7.88 4.85
C TYR A 221 -7.97 -9.12 4.10
N ASN A 222 -7.08 -10.10 3.99
CA ASN A 222 -7.39 -11.46 3.56
C ASN A 222 -7.17 -12.41 4.74
N PRO A 223 -8.19 -13.16 5.19
CA PRO A 223 -8.03 -14.11 6.29
C PRO A 223 -7.21 -15.35 5.92
N GLU A 224 -7.00 -15.62 4.64
CA GLU A 224 -6.30 -16.81 4.14
C GLU A 224 -4.86 -16.50 3.71
N ASN A 225 -3.95 -17.41 4.06
CA ASN A 225 -2.58 -17.40 3.54
C ASN A 225 -2.44 -18.42 2.41
N HIS A 226 -2.11 -17.94 1.22
CA HIS A 226 -1.95 -18.70 -0.01
C HIS A 226 -0.48 -18.94 -0.39
N ALA A 227 0.38 -19.29 0.57
CA ALA A 227 1.80 -19.59 0.33
C ALA A 227 2.08 -20.65 -0.77
N HIS A 228 1.10 -21.49 -1.09
CA HIS A 228 1.20 -22.45 -2.18
C HIS A 228 1.31 -21.79 -3.57
N LEU A 229 0.87 -20.53 -3.74
CA LEU A 229 0.94 -19.78 -5.00
C LEU A 229 2.38 -19.46 -5.45
N LEU A 230 3.35 -19.57 -4.54
CA LEU A 230 4.77 -19.37 -4.85
C LEU A 230 5.46 -20.62 -5.37
N LYS A 231 4.77 -21.75 -5.39
CA LYS A 231 5.30 -23.02 -5.85
C LYS A 231 4.73 -23.34 -7.22
N ALA A 232 5.53 -24.01 -8.04
CA ALA A 232 5.08 -24.63 -9.29
C ALA A 232 5.14 -26.16 -9.15
N PRO A 233 4.20 -26.78 -8.40
CA PRO A 233 4.24 -28.21 -8.17
C PRO A 233 4.07 -28.97 -9.48
N ASN A 234 4.99 -29.89 -9.76
CA ASN A 234 4.82 -30.83 -10.87
C ASN A 234 3.70 -31.83 -10.53
N THR A 235 2.75 -32.02 -11.45
CA THR A 235 1.74 -33.07 -11.35
C THR A 235 2.16 -34.23 -12.27
N PRO A 236 2.60 -35.37 -11.72
CA PRO A 236 2.94 -36.55 -12.50
C PRO A 236 1.75 -37.07 -13.32
N VAL A 237 2.04 -37.76 -14.43
CA VAL A 237 1.05 -38.32 -15.37
C VAL A 237 0.07 -39.24 -14.63
N GLU A 238 0.59 -40.07 -13.72
CA GLU A 238 -0.19 -41.00 -12.90
C GLU A 238 -1.06 -40.33 -11.84
N LYS A 239 -0.84 -39.04 -11.55
CA LYS A 239 -1.65 -38.23 -10.63
C LYS A 239 -2.54 -37.22 -11.36
N ALA A 240 -2.57 -37.25 -12.69
CA ALA A 240 -3.49 -36.42 -13.45
C ALA A 240 -4.94 -36.79 -13.08
N ILE A 241 -5.81 -35.77 -13.00
CA ILE A 241 -7.23 -35.93 -12.65
C ILE A 241 -7.91 -36.88 -13.64
N GLU A 242 -7.57 -36.74 -14.92
CA GLU A 242 -8.03 -37.60 -15.99
C GLU A 242 -6.89 -38.48 -16.52
N LYS A 243 -7.23 -39.70 -16.95
CA LYS A 243 -6.24 -40.61 -17.51
C LYS A 243 -5.64 -40.04 -18.80
N ILE A 244 -4.34 -39.78 -18.78
CA ILE A 244 -3.56 -39.35 -19.94
C ILE A 244 -2.49 -40.38 -20.30
N VAL A 245 -2.07 -40.39 -21.57
CA VAL A 245 -0.95 -41.20 -22.07
C VAL A 245 0.21 -40.26 -22.34
N GLU A 246 1.37 -40.54 -21.77
CA GLU A 246 2.60 -39.76 -22.01
C GLU A 246 3.02 -39.82 -23.48
N ARG A 247 3.41 -38.68 -24.05
CA ARG A 247 3.81 -38.54 -25.48
C ARG A 247 4.97 -37.54 -25.62
N GLY A 248 5.85 -37.76 -26.59
CA GLY A 248 6.98 -36.87 -26.89
C GLY A 248 8.21 -37.08 -26.01
N ALA A 249 9.23 -36.23 -26.18
CA ALA A 249 10.45 -36.26 -25.37
C ALA A 249 10.23 -35.55 -24.03
N LYS A 250 10.94 -36.00 -22.98
CA LYS A 250 10.89 -35.43 -21.63
C LYS A 250 12.30 -35.05 -21.16
N LEU A 251 12.43 -33.88 -20.56
CA LEU A 251 13.62 -33.51 -19.80
C LEU A 251 13.61 -34.30 -18.50
N THR A 252 14.63 -35.12 -18.26
CA THR A 252 14.65 -36.08 -17.15
C THR A 252 14.65 -35.38 -15.79
N HIS A 253 15.15 -34.14 -15.69
CA HIS A 253 15.21 -33.35 -14.46
C HIS A 253 14.83 -31.88 -14.72
N HIS A 254 13.91 -31.34 -13.93
CA HIS A 254 13.78 -29.90 -13.74
C HIS A 254 14.61 -29.53 -12.50
N PRO A 255 15.56 -28.59 -12.59
CA PRO A 255 16.22 -28.06 -11.39
C PRO A 255 15.14 -27.48 -10.45
N LYS A 256 15.25 -27.83 -9.16
CA LYS A 256 14.35 -27.38 -8.10
C LYS A 256 14.49 -25.88 -7.84
#